data_AF-A0A352Y019-F1
#
_entry.id   AF-A0A352Y019-F1
#
_cell.length_a   1.000
_cell.length_b   1.000
_cell.length_c   1.000
_cell.angle_alpha   90.00
_cell.angle_beta   90.00
_cell.angle_gamma   90.00
#
_symmetry.space_group_name_H-M   'P 1'
#
loop_
_entity.id
_entity.type
_entity.pdbx_description
1 polymer ?
#
loop_
_entity_poly.entity_id
_entity_poly.type
_entity_poly.pdbx_seq_one_letter_code
_entity_poly.pdbx_strand_id
1 'polypeptide(L)' 'MDKEKKYNSKLHIGVLALQGDFGAHLKALQKAADELGVEIEAKAIKLPAQIEGLDGIILPGGESTTIGKLMVLYGLQEP' A
#
# COMPACT_ATOMS: atom_id res chain seq x y z
N MET A 1 -7.03 7.22 -29.36
CA MET A 1 -8.15 6.86 -28.48
C MET A 1 -7.61 5.91 -27.42
N ASP A 2 -8.36 5.55 -26.38
CA ASP A 2 -7.99 4.54 -25.35
C ASP A 2 -7.12 5.05 -24.18
N LYS A 3 -7.64 6.04 -23.43
CA LYS A 3 -7.20 6.32 -22.05
C LYS A 3 -8.39 6.50 -21.10
N GLU A 4 -9.45 5.73 -21.26
CA GLU A 4 -10.40 5.50 -20.17
C GLU A 4 -9.85 4.36 -19.31
N LYS A 5 -8.89 4.68 -18.44
CA LYS A 5 -8.64 3.80 -17.29
C LYS A 5 -9.88 3.87 -16.42
N LYS A 6 -10.72 2.86 -16.60
CA LYS A 6 -11.86 2.50 -15.77
C LYS A 6 -11.33 2.24 -14.36
N TYR A 7 -11.29 3.29 -13.53
CA TYR A 7 -10.98 3.10 -12.11
C TYR A 7 -12.03 2.12 -11.57
N ASN A 8 -11.59 1.04 -10.93
CA ASN A 8 -12.50 0.18 -10.17
C ASN A 8 -13.31 1.06 -9.22
N SER A 9 -14.60 0.73 -9.02
CA SER A 9 -15.46 1.49 -8.10
C SER A 9 -14.86 1.61 -6.70
N LYS A 10 -13.98 0.66 -6.32
CA LYS A 10 -13.21 0.62 -5.08
C LYS A 10 -11.75 0.22 -5.33
N LEU A 11 -10.79 0.98 -4.81
CA LEU A 11 -9.36 0.69 -4.94
C LEU A 11 -8.86 -0.19 -3.77
N HIS A 12 -8.12 -1.25 -4.07
CA HIS A 12 -7.48 -2.09 -3.06
C HIS A 12 -6.04 -1.63 -2.84
N ILE A 13 -5.76 -1.06 -1.67
CA ILE A 13 -4.45 -0.49 -1.33
C ILE A 13 -3.82 -1.28 -0.19
N GLY A 14 -2.58 -1.74 -0.39
CA GLY A 14 -1.78 -2.34 0.67
C GLY A 14 -0.92 -1.32 1.38
N VAL A 15 -0.84 -1.35 2.71
CA VAL A 15 0.14 -0.58 3.49
C VAL A 15 1.19 -1.54 4.05
N LEU A 16 2.45 -1.35 3.68
CA LEU A 16 3.54 -2.23 4.10
C LEU A 16 3.79 -2.09 5.61
N ALA A 17 3.41 -3.10 6.40
CA ALA A 17 3.48 -3.09 7.85
C ALA A 17 4.73 -3.83 8.38
N LEU A 18 5.91 -3.53 7.82
CA LEU A 18 7.18 -4.15 8.22
C LEU A 18 7.85 -3.42 9.41
N GLN A 19 7.59 -2.12 9.61
CA GLN A 19 8.06 -1.36 10.78
C GLN A 19 7.26 -0.05 10.93
N GLY A 20 7.04 0.43 12.15
CA GLY A 20 6.42 1.74 12.42
C GLY A 20 4.90 1.75 12.67
N ASP A 21 4.33 2.93 12.83
CA ASP A 21 2.90 3.18 13.12
C ASP A 21 2.02 3.08 11.86
N PHE A 22 1.92 1.87 11.30
CA PHE A 22 1.06 1.59 10.13
C PHE A 22 -0.41 1.97 10.36
N GLY A 23 -0.85 2.02 11.63
CA GLY A 23 -2.20 2.44 11.99
C GLY A 23 -2.48 3.91 11.64
N ALA A 24 -1.51 4.80 11.87
CA ALA A 24 -1.61 6.20 11.44
C ALA A 24 -1.72 6.34 9.92
N HIS A 25 -0.94 5.54 9.16
CA HIS A 25 -1.00 5.54 7.70
C HIS A 25 -2.35 5.07 7.16
N LEU A 26 -2.93 3.99 7.72
CA LEU A 26 -4.26 3.52 7.35
C LEU A 26 -5.34 4.57 7.61
N LYS A 27 -5.29 5.23 8.78
CA LYS A 27 -6.24 6.30 9.13
C LYS A 27 -6.09 7.52 8.21
N ALA A 28 -4.87 7.94 7.93
CA ALA A 28 -4.60 9.06 7.03
C ALA A 28 -5.08 8.77 5.60
N LEU A 29 -4.85 7.54 5.12
CA LEU A 29 -5.32 7.10 3.81
C LEU A 29 -6.84 7.09 3.73
N GLN A 30 -7.53 6.53 4.72
CA GLN A 30 -9.00 6.51 4.75
C GLN A 30 -9.56 7.92 4.75
N LYS A 31 -9.01 8.81 5.59
CA LYS A 31 -9.44 10.22 5.64
C LYS A 31 -9.26 10.92 4.28
N ALA A 32 -8.12 10.74 3.63
CA ALA A 32 -7.87 11.33 2.31
C ALA A 32 -8.81 10.78 1.24
N ALA A 33 -9.14 9.48 1.30
CA ALA A 33 -10.09 8.85 0.40
C ALA A 33 -11.52 9.39 0.60
N ASP A 34 -11.94 9.57 1.85
CA ASP A 34 -13.24 10.16 2.20
C ASP A 34 -13.34 11.60 1.69
N GLU A 35 -12.28 12.42 1.86
CA GLU A 35 -12.22 13.81 1.38
C GLU A 35 -12.29 13.91 -0.16
N LEU A 36 -11.75 12.92 -0.86
CA LEU A 36 -11.76 12.84 -2.32
C LEU A 36 -12.99 12.13 -2.89
N GLY A 37 -13.84 11.54 -2.04
CA GLY A 37 -14.99 10.74 -2.46
C GLY A 37 -14.60 9.46 -3.21
N VAL A 38 -13.43 8.90 -2.89
CA VAL A 38 -12.91 7.67 -3.52
C VAL A 38 -13.14 6.51 -2.57
N GLU A 39 -13.81 5.44 -3.02
CA GLU A 39 -13.90 4.24 -2.21
C GLU A 39 -12.58 3.47 -2.25
N ILE A 40 -12.08 3.09 -1.07
CA ILE A 40 -10.87 2.29 -0.95
C ILE A 40 -11.08 1.12 0.01
N GLU A 41 -10.27 0.09 -0.15
CA GLU A 41 -10.05 -0.97 0.82
C GLU A 41 -8.56 -1.00 1.17
N ALA A 42 -8.23 -0.55 2.37
CA ALA A 42 -6.85 -0.52 2.84
C ALA A 42 -6.55 -1.72 3.75
N LYS A 43 -5.52 -2.50 3.43
CA LYS A 43 -5.06 -3.62 4.28
C LYS A 43 -3.58 -3.51 4.61
N ALA A 44 -3.22 -3.87 5.84
CA ALA A 44 -1.81 -4.03 6.21
C ALA A 44 -1.24 -5.28 5.55
N ILE A 45 -0.11 -5.14 4.85
CA ILE A 45 0.59 -6.26 4.20
C ILE A 45 1.95 -6.50 4.87
N LYS A 46 2.31 -7.77 5.02
CA LYS A 46 3.57 -8.23 5.63
C LYS A 46 4.27 -9.30 4.79
N LEU A 47 3.53 -9.95 3.90
CA LEU A 47 4.01 -11.05 3.07
C LEU A 47 3.82 -10.71 1.58
N PRO A 48 4.74 -11.17 0.70
CA PRO A 48 4.61 -10.98 -0.75
C PRO A 48 3.27 -11.45 -1.32
N ALA A 49 2.76 -12.61 -0.87
CA ALA A 49 1.49 -13.17 -1.33
C ALA A 49 0.28 -12.24 -1.07
N GLN A 50 0.38 -11.28 -0.15
CA GLN A 50 -0.71 -10.34 0.14
C GLN A 50 -0.77 -9.16 -0.86
N ILE A 51 0.24 -9.06 -1.73
CA ILE A 51 0.33 -8.06 -2.81
C ILE A 51 -0.58 -8.43 -3.98
N GLU A 52 -0.83 -9.72 -4.18
CA GLU A 52 -1.72 -10.18 -5.25
C GLU A 52 -3.10 -9.53 -5.12
N GLY A 53 -3.59 -8.97 -6.23
CA GLY A 53 -4.89 -8.30 -6.31
C GLY A 53 -4.95 -6.88 -5.72
N LEU A 54 -3.82 -6.28 -5.33
CA LEU A 54 -3.76 -4.87 -4.98
C LEU A 54 -3.67 -3.97 -6.22
N ASP A 55 -4.37 -2.85 -6.18
CA ASP A 55 -4.24 -1.76 -7.16
C ASP A 55 -3.01 -0.88 -6.87
N GLY A 56 -2.52 -0.88 -5.62
CA GLY A 56 -1.33 -0.13 -5.22
C GLY A 56 -0.79 -0.50 -3.82
N ILE A 57 0.46 -0.09 -3.55
CA ILE A 57 1.14 -0.30 -2.27
C ILE A 57 1.67 1.04 -1.74
N ILE A 58 1.48 1.27 -0.45
CA ILE A 58 2.05 2.37 0.32
C ILE A 58 3.21 1.83 1.14
N LEU A 59 4.37 2.47 0.96
CA LEU A 59 5.56 2.26 1.77
C LEU A 59 5.57 3.35 2.87
N PRO A 60 5.32 3.01 4.15
CA PRO A 60 5.34 4.01 5.22
C PRO A 60 6.73 4.63 5.37
N GLY A 61 6.81 5.86 5.87
CA GLY A 61 8.07 6.55 6.08
C GLY A 61 8.78 6.07 7.35
N GLY A 62 10.12 6.15 7.36
CA GLY A 62 10.96 5.79 8.50
C GLY A 62 12.16 4.98 8.05
N GLU A 63 13.30 5.64 7.86
CA GLU A 63 14.58 5.06 7.43
C GLU A 63 14.44 4.16 6.18
N SER A 64 14.52 4.77 4.99
CA SER A 64 14.57 4.10 3.69
C SER A 64 15.58 2.94 3.63
N THR A 65 16.67 3.04 4.40
CA THR A 65 17.67 1.98 4.60
C THR A 65 17.09 0.72 5.28
N THR A 66 16.20 0.92 6.25
CA THR A 66 15.54 -0.16 7.00
C THR A 66 14.47 -0.84 6.15
N ILE A 67 13.69 -0.05 5.42
CA ILE A 67 12.68 -0.56 4.48
C ILE A 67 13.35 -1.41 3.39
N GLY A 68 14.47 -0.94 2.81
CA GLY A 68 15.23 -1.70 1.82
C GLY A 68 15.77 -3.03 2.36
N LYS A 69 16.32 -3.04 3.58
CA LYS A 69 16.79 -4.29 4.24
C LYS A 69 15.64 -5.28 4.49
N LEU A 70 14.48 -4.78 4.91
CA LEU A 70 13.29 -5.60 5.14
C LEU A 70 12.74 -6.13 3.81
N MET A 71 12.72 -5.34 2.74
CA MET A 71 12.30 -5.80 1.42
C MET A 71 13.17 -6.95 0.89
N VAL A 72 14.49 -6.89 1.10
CA VAL A 72 15.39 -8.03 0.79
C VAL A 72 15.13 -9.23 1.71
N LEU A 73 15.01 -9.02 3.02
CA LEU A 73 14.74 -10.09 4.00
C LEU A 73 13.43 -10.84 3.75
N TYR A 74 12.39 -10.14 3.28
CA TYR A 74 11.07 -10.72 3.02
C TYR A 74 10.86 -11.11 1.55
N GLY A 75 11.90 -11.06 0.71
CA GLY A 75 11.83 -11.48 -0.69
C GLY A 75 10.94 -10.61 -1.57
N LEU A 76 10.78 -9.33 -1.22
CA LEU A 76 10.00 -8.33 -1.95
C LEU A 76 10.81 -7.62 -3.05
N GLN A 77 12.11 -7.89 -3.13
CA GLN A 77 12.95 -7.61 -4.29
C GLN A 77 13.59 -8.92 -4.75
N GLU A 78 13.35 -9.30 -5.99
CA GLU A 78 14.27 -10.18 -6.71
C GLU A 78 15.55 -9.39 -7.07
N PRO A 79 16.71 -10.06 -7.23
CA PRO A 79 18.00 -9.43 -7.51
C PRO A 79 17.99 -8.53 -8.76
#